data_AF-A0A417WY34-F1
#
_entry.id   AF-A0A417WY34-F1
#
_cell.length_a   1.000
_cell.length_b   1.000
_cell.length_c   1.000
_cell.angle_alpha   90.00
_cell.angle_beta   90.00
_cell.angle_gamma   90.00
#
_symmetry.space_group_name_H-M   'P 1'
#
loop_
_entity.id
_entity.type
_entity.pdbx_description
1 polymer ?
#
loop_
_entity_poly.entity_id
_entity_poly.type
_entity_poly.pdbx_seq_one_letter_code
_entity_poly.pdbx_strand_id
1 'polypeptide(L)'
;MKYYISDLHLFHPAILQKCSRPFATIDDMHRTIFQNWKKKGIGPCDEVYILGDVGMYHEKGIGKFLMALPGKKYLVTGNHDFKNIHNRDFSSAFFMVPSLCRSKGY
;
A
#
# COMPACT_ATOMS: atom_id res chain seq x y z
N MET A 1 13.22 9.31 -8.42
CA MET A 1 12.05 10.22 -8.52
C MET A 1 11.09 9.95 -7.37
N LYS A 2 10.15 10.86 -7.12
CA LYS A 2 9.11 10.71 -6.09
C LYS A 2 7.75 10.49 -6.75
N TYR A 3 7.01 9.52 -6.24
CA TYR A 3 5.65 9.21 -6.64
C TYR A 3 4.72 9.24 -5.44
N TYR A 4 3.46 9.58 -5.67
CA TYR A 4 2.45 9.73 -4.64
C TYR A 4 1.20 8.96 -5.06
N ILE A 5 0.66 8.18 -4.13
CA ILE A 5 -0.59 7.43 -4.30
C ILE A 5 -1.28 7.33 -2.95
N SER A 6 -2.58 7.06 -2.92
CA SER A 6 -3.37 7.00 -1.69
C SER A 6 -4.54 6.02 -1.86
N ASP A 7 -5.17 5.66 -0.74
CA ASP A 7 -6.47 5.00 -0.71
C ASP A 7 -6.52 3.71 -1.54
N LEU A 8 -5.48 2.88 -1.44
CA LEU A 8 -5.39 1.67 -2.26
C LEU A 8 -6.52 0.69 -1.91
N HIS A 9 -6.93 0.62 -0.65
CA HIS A 9 -7.96 -0.28 -0.12
C HIS A 9 -7.82 -1.72 -0.66
N LEU A 10 -6.60 -2.23 -0.66
CA LEU A 10 -6.27 -3.57 -1.14
C LEU A 10 -7.05 -4.62 -0.34
N PHE A 11 -7.51 -5.67 -1.03
CA PHE A 11 -8.22 -6.82 -0.45
C PHE A 11 -9.53 -6.45 0.27
N HIS A 12 -10.14 -5.31 -0.08
CA HIS A 12 -11.42 -4.88 0.48
C HIS A 12 -12.53 -4.86 -0.60
N PRO A 13 -13.15 -6.00 -0.95
CA PRO A 13 -14.09 -6.07 -2.08
C PRO A 13 -15.31 -5.14 -1.94
N ALA A 14 -15.76 -4.87 -0.72
CA ALA A 14 -16.86 -3.94 -0.46
C ALA A 14 -16.56 -2.49 -0.91
N ILE A 15 -15.28 -2.12 -1.08
CA ILE A 15 -14.90 -0.77 -1.55
C ILE A 15 -15.35 -0.52 -2.99
N LEU A 16 -15.52 -1.58 -3.79
CA LEU A 16 -15.91 -1.46 -5.19
C LEU A 16 -17.28 -0.79 -5.32
N GLN A 17 -18.26 -1.25 -4.55
CA GLN A 17 -19.58 -0.60 -4.50
C GLN A 17 -19.55 0.69 -3.68
N LYS A 18 -18.94 0.70 -2.48
CA LYS A 18 -18.99 1.85 -1.58
C LYS A 18 -18.40 3.13 -2.18
N CYS A 19 -17.35 3.00 -2.98
CA CYS A 19 -16.69 4.12 -3.65
C CYS A 19 -16.94 4.15 -5.16
N SER A 20 -17.88 3.34 -5.67
CA SER A 20 -18.18 3.23 -7.12
C SER A 20 -16.92 3.05 -7.97
N ARG A 21 -15.99 2.18 -7.52
CA ARG A 21 -14.75 1.94 -8.26
C ARG A 21 -15.06 1.21 -9.57
N PRO A 22 -14.40 1.57 -10.69
CA PRO A 22 -14.70 1.02 -12.01
C PRO A 22 -14.07 -0.37 -12.22
N PHE A 23 -14.27 -1.31 -11.29
CA PHE A 23 -13.74 -2.67 -11.37
C PHE A 23 -14.84 -3.69 -11.03
N ALA A 24 -14.91 -4.76 -11.82
CA ALA A 24 -15.85 -5.85 -11.57
C ALA A 24 -15.45 -6.69 -10.35
N THR A 25 -14.14 -6.87 -10.13
CA THR A 25 -13.60 -7.66 -9.02
C THR A 25 -12.43 -6.96 -8.33
N ILE A 26 -12.11 -7.40 -7.11
CA ILE A 26 -10.94 -6.89 -6.38
C ILE A 26 -9.63 -7.28 -7.09
N ASP A 27 -9.60 -8.43 -7.75
CA ASP A 27 -8.46 -8.91 -8.52
C ASP A 27 -8.23 -8.04 -9.77
N ASP A 28 -9.28 -7.55 -10.43
CA ASP A 28 -9.17 -6.59 -11.53
C ASP A 28 -8.54 -5.28 -11.07
N MET A 29 -8.95 -4.79 -9.90
CA MET A 29 -8.36 -3.60 -9.29
C MET A 29 -6.87 -3.82 -8.98
N HIS A 30 -6.51 -4.95 -8.38
CA HIS A 30 -5.14 -5.31 -8.07
C HIS A 30 -4.27 -5.42 -9.32
N ARG A 31 -4.75 -6.10 -10.36
CA ARG A 31 -4.06 -6.18 -11.66
C ARG A 31 -3.86 -4.81 -12.26
N THR A 32 -4.88 -3.95 -12.22
CA THR A 32 -4.80 -2.60 -12.79
C THR A 32 -3.78 -1.74 -12.06
N ILE A 33 -3.77 -1.77 -10.72
CA ILE A 33 -2.76 -1.07 -9.90
C ILE A 33 -1.36 -1.55 -10.29
N PHE A 34 -1.15 -2.87 -10.37
CA PHE A 34 0.13 -3.46 -10.73
C PHE A 34 0.60 -3.07 -12.13
N GLN A 35 -0.29 -3.10 -13.12
CA GLN A 35 0.00 -2.67 -14.50
C GLN A 35 0.32 -1.18 -14.58
N ASN A 36 -0.43 -0.32 -13.89
CA ASN A 36 -0.16 1.11 -13.85
C ASN A 36 1.18 1.41 -13.20
N TRP A 37 1.52 0.70 -12.12
CA TRP A 37 2.81 0.82 -11.45
C TRP A 37 3.97 0.47 -12.39
N LYS A 38 3.85 -0.64 -13.14
CA LYS A 38 4.84 -1.05 -14.16
C LYS A 38 4.90 -0.05 -15.30
N LYS A 39 3.76 0.37 -15.85
CA LYS A 39 3.67 1.35 -16.95
C LYS A 39 4.33 2.67 -16.58
N LYS A 40 4.26 3.08 -15.31
CA LYS A 40 4.91 4.30 -14.84
C LYS A 40 6.44 4.21 -14.87
N GLY A 41 7.02 3.01 -14.95
CA GLY A 41 8.47 2.81 -15.01
C GLY A 41 9.15 3.04 -13.66
N ILE A 42 8.46 2.76 -12.55
CA ILE A 42 9.02 2.92 -11.20
C ILE A 42 10.18 1.93 -11.02
N GLY A 43 11.37 2.45 -10.75
CA GLY A 43 12.58 1.68 -10.49
C GLY A 43 12.77 1.34 -9.00
N PRO A 44 13.76 0.50 -8.66
CA PRO A 44 14.03 0.08 -7.29
C PRO A 44 14.51 1.22 -6.37
N CYS A 45 15.14 2.26 -6.95
CA CYS A 45 15.64 3.42 -6.20
C CYS A 45 14.62 4.55 -6.07
N ASP A 46 13.47 4.45 -6.75
CA ASP A 46 12.43 5.46 -6.66
C ASP A 46 11.69 5.41 -5.33
N GLU A 47 11.18 6.56 -4.91
CA GLU A 47 10.42 6.71 -3.66
C GLU A 47 8.93 6.78 -3.99
N VAL A 48 8.13 5.95 -3.32
CA VAL A 48 6.69 5.93 -3.46
C VAL A 48 6.04 6.20 -2.11
N TYR A 49 5.42 7.36 -1.99
CA TYR A 49 4.66 7.76 -0.82
C TYR A 49 3.22 7.30 -0.97
N ILE A 50 2.79 6.44 -0.06
CA ILE A 50 1.41 5.97 0.06
C ILE A 50 0.77 6.75 1.20
N LEU A 51 -0.23 7.56 0.88
CA LEU A 51 -0.82 8.55 1.77
C LEU A 51 -2.03 8.02 2.55
N GLY A 52 -1.95 6.76 2.97
CA GLY A 52 -2.91 6.12 3.86
C GLY A 52 -3.87 5.18 3.17
N ASP A 53 -4.66 4.51 4.01
CA ASP A 53 -5.74 3.60 3.64
C ASP A 53 -5.32 2.54 2.61
N VAL A 54 -4.19 1.91 2.91
CA VAL A 54 -3.63 0.80 2.12
C VAL A 54 -4.58 -0.38 2.13
N GLY A 55 -5.17 -0.67 3.28
CA GLY A 55 -6.14 -1.74 3.47
C GLY A 55 -6.41 -1.99 4.96
N MET A 56 -7.57 -2.56 5.27
CA MET A 56 -8.05 -2.73 6.65
C MET A 56 -7.73 -4.11 7.25
N TYR A 57 -7.60 -5.14 6.40
CA TYR A 57 -7.39 -6.55 6.75
C TYR A 57 -6.48 -7.20 5.70
N HIS A 58 -6.11 -8.47 5.88
CA HIS A 58 -5.24 -9.22 4.95
C HIS A 58 -3.81 -8.69 4.90
N GLU A 59 -3.26 -8.37 6.07
CA GLU A 59 -1.93 -7.83 6.28
C GLU A 59 -0.82 -8.62 5.55
N LYS A 60 -0.92 -9.95 5.53
CA LYS A 60 0.00 -10.81 4.75
C LYS A 60 -0.12 -10.63 3.24
N GLY A 61 -1.36 -10.55 2.74
CA GLY A 61 -1.65 -10.36 1.32
C GLY A 61 -1.21 -8.98 0.84
N ILE A 62 -1.52 -7.95 1.64
CA ILE A 62 -1.08 -6.57 1.41
C ILE A 62 0.43 -6.48 1.37
N GLY A 63 1.11 -7.03 2.38
CA GLY A 63 2.57 -7.03 2.46
C GLY A 63 3.21 -7.65 1.22
N LYS A 64 2.76 -8.85 0.83
CA LYS A 64 3.24 -9.54 -0.38
C LYS A 64 2.97 -8.75 -1.66
N PHE A 65 1.78 -8.18 -1.81
CA PHE A 65 1.41 -7.39 -2.97
C PHE A 65 2.32 -6.16 -3.11
N LEU A 66 2.55 -5.43 -2.02
CA LEU A 66 3.40 -4.25 -2.02
C LEU A 66 4.88 -4.58 -2.21
N MET A 67 5.38 -5.68 -1.66
CA MET A 67 6.76 -6.13 -1.91
C MET A 67 7.03 -6.48 -3.38
N ALA A 68 6.01 -6.97 -4.11
CA ALA A 68 6.12 -7.29 -5.53
C ALA A 68 6.19 -6.05 -6.45
N LEU A 69 5.86 -4.86 -5.93
CA LEU A 69 5.93 -3.61 -6.68
C LEU A 69 7.31 -2.97 -6.52
N PRO A 70 7.94 -2.43 -7.57
CA PRO A 70 9.23 -1.74 -7.43
C PRO A 70 9.11 -0.41 -6.67
N GLY A 71 10.24 0.06 -6.14
CA GLY A 71 10.34 1.32 -5.41
C GLY A 71 10.30 1.17 -3.89
N LYS A 72 11.00 2.08 -3.21
CA LYS A 72 11.01 2.24 -1.75
C LYS A 72 9.72 2.88 -1.31
N LYS A 73 8.94 2.19 -0.49
CA LYS A 73 7.59 2.62 -0.10
C LYS A 73 7.61 3.30 1.25
N TYR A 74 6.95 4.45 1.34
CA TYR A 74 6.79 5.23 2.55
C TYR A 74 5.30 5.32 2.84
N LEU A 75 4.87 4.94 4.04
CA LEU A 75 3.46 5.00 4.41
C LEU A 75 3.20 6.16 5.35
N VAL A 76 2.43 7.15 4.93
CA VAL A 76 1.75 8.06 5.85
C VAL A 76 0.43 7.39 6.22
N THR A 77 0.23 7.03 7.48
CA THR A 77 -0.88 6.17 7.88
C THR A 77 -2.24 6.88 7.80
N GLY A 78 -3.22 6.18 7.24
CA GLY A 78 -4.63 6.53 7.28
C GLY A 78 -5.37 5.82 8.40
N ASN A 79 -6.65 6.15 8.59
CA ASN A 79 -7.46 5.58 9.67
C ASN A 79 -7.73 4.08 9.50
N HIS A 80 -7.62 3.54 8.27
CA HIS A 80 -7.78 2.11 8.03
C HIS A 80 -6.49 1.30 8.25
N ASP A 81 -5.33 1.93 8.41
CA ASP A 81 -4.04 1.23 8.49
C ASP A 81 -3.64 0.81 9.92
N PHE A 82 -4.23 1.43 10.95
CA PHE A 82 -3.82 1.23 12.34
C PHE A 82 -3.86 -0.23 12.80
N LYS A 83 -4.80 -1.04 12.28
CA LYS A 83 -4.88 -2.46 12.61
C LYS A 83 -3.74 -3.29 12.02
N ASN A 84 -3.24 -2.88 10.86
CA ASN A 84 -2.21 -3.61 10.11
C ASN A 84 -0.80 -3.19 10.49
N ILE A 85 -0.62 -1.99 11.04
CA ILE A 85 0.68 -1.37 11.30
C ILE A 85 1.59 -2.18 12.25
N HIS A 86 0.99 -2.97 13.14
CA HIS A 86 1.74 -3.82 14.08
C HIS A 86 2.09 -5.20 13.50
N ASN A 87 1.54 -5.53 12.33
CA ASN A 87 1.85 -6.78 11.67
C ASN A 87 3.16 -6.69 10.91
N ARG A 88 4.04 -7.68 11.09
CA ARG A 88 5.36 -7.74 10.48
C ARG A 88 5.30 -7.86 8.95
N ASP A 89 4.38 -8.64 8.40
CA ASP A 89 4.27 -8.85 6.96
C ASP A 89 3.81 -7.56 6.27
N PHE A 90 2.87 -6.82 6.85
CA PHE A 90 2.47 -5.50 6.36
C PHE A 90 3.61 -4.48 6.47
N SER A 91 4.19 -4.33 7.66
CA SER A 91 5.19 -3.29 7.91
C SER A 91 6.51 -3.52 7.19
N SER A 92 6.87 -4.78 6.89
CA SER A 92 8.07 -5.09 6.11
C SER A 92 8.00 -4.66 4.64
N ALA A 93 6.81 -4.36 4.12
CA ALA A 93 6.66 -3.84 2.76
C ALA A 93 7.01 -2.36 2.61
N PHE A 94 7.21 -1.65 3.73
CA PHE A 94 7.54 -0.23 3.76
C PHE A 94 8.97 -0.01 4.24
N PHE A 95 9.66 0.91 3.58
CA PHE A 95 10.97 1.39 4.01
C PHE A 95 10.86 2.24 5.28
N MET A 96 9.79 3.03 5.40
CA MET A 96 9.49 3.82 6.59
C MET A 96 7.98 4.05 6.74
N VAL A 97 7.53 4.06 7.98
CA VAL A 97 6.16 4.43 8.39
C VAL A 97 6.28 5.52 9.47
N PRO A 98 6.08 6.82 9.18
CA PRO A 98 6.40 7.90 10.12
C PRO A 98 5.60 7.86 11.43
N SER A 99 4.39 7.30 11.45
CA SER A 99 3.61 7.10 12.69
C SER A 99 4.15 5.98 13.58
N LEU A 100 5.18 5.27 13.14
CA LEU A 100 5.85 4.17 13.83
C LEU A 100 7.28 4.52 14.25
N CYS A 101 7.58 5.82 14.41
CA CYS A 101 8.73 6.28 15.18
C CYS A 101 8.59 5.85 16.65
N ARG A 102 8.84 4.56 16.92
CA ARG A 102 9.53 4.20 18.15
C ARG A 102 10.93 4.76 17.95
N SER A 103 11.31 5.71 18.80
CA SER A 103 12.71 6.05 19.03
C SER A 103 13.51 4.75 19.08
N LYS A 104 14.30 4.47 18.04
CA LYS A 104 15.46 3.62 18.25
C LYS A 104 16.38 4.45 19.12
N GLY A 105 16.34 4.19 20.43
CA GLY A 105 17.38 4.64 21.33
C GLY A 105 18.71 4.15 20.76
N TYR A 106 19.59 5.11 20.49
CA TYR A 106 21.01 4.85 20.37
C TYR A 106 21.57 4.49 21.74
#